data_AF-A0A0R1WI26-F1
#
_entry.id   AF-A0A0R1WI26-F1
#
_cell.length_a   1.000
_cell.length_b   1.000
_cell.length_c   1.000
_cell.angle_alpha   90.00
_cell.angle_beta   90.00
_cell.angle_gamma   90.00
#
_symmetry.space_group_name_H-M   'P 1'
#
loop_
_entity.id
_entity.type
_entity.pdbx_description
1 polymer ?
#
loop_
_entity_poly.entity_id
_entity_poly.type
_entity_poly.pdbx_seq_one_letter_code
_entity_poly.pdbx_strand_id
1 'polypeptide(L)'
;MNDLTHDKKLSDVTQKIDDFNDETKLNLKLHVEHELHDHRKILPNGLSYGNIHEAIEHEVDQRMDKFTKNTKLKPQELYGYLELKLAEDPSLSKRQLHYLAYDHLANETPNRFLKKMFKKLRRRMR
;
A
#
# COMPACT_ATOMS: atom_id res chain seq x y z
N MET A 1 65.02 -2.87 30.66
CA MET A 1 64.55 -3.90 29.72
C MET A 1 63.17 -4.43 30.17
N ASN A 2 62.12 -3.60 30.19
CA ASN A 2 60.78 -4.01 30.68
C ASN A 2 59.62 -3.71 29.71
N ASP A 3 59.89 -3.28 28.47
CA ASP A 3 58.83 -2.80 27.55
C ASP A 3 58.17 -3.92 26.72
N LEU A 4 58.94 -4.95 26.33
CA LEU A 4 58.48 -5.99 25.38
C LEU A 4 57.46 -6.99 25.97
N THR A 5 57.33 -7.09 27.30
CA THR A 5 56.43 -8.04 27.97
C THR A 5 55.02 -7.47 28.18
N HIS A 6 54.88 -6.14 28.23
CA HIS A 6 53.58 -5.49 28.38
C HIS A 6 52.81 -5.46 27.06
N ASP A 7 53.48 -5.20 25.93
CA ASP A 7 52.87 -5.20 24.60
C ASP A 7 52.33 -6.57 24.19
N LYS A 8 53.05 -7.65 24.50
CA LYS A 8 52.61 -9.01 24.20
C LYS A 8 51.36 -9.41 24.98
N LYS A 9 51.30 -9.03 26.27
CA LYS A 9 50.10 -9.25 27.10
C LYS A 9 48.91 -8.43 26.62
N LEU A 10 49.15 -7.21 26.15
CA LEU A 10 48.09 -6.37 25.58
C LEU A 10 47.53 -6.99 24.29
N SER A 11 48.40 -7.46 23.40
CA SER A 11 48.01 -8.17 22.17
C SER A 11 47.18 -9.43 22.44
N ASP A 12 47.57 -10.24 23.44
CA ASP A 12 46.82 -11.45 23.81
C ASP A 12 45.43 -11.13 24.39
N VAL A 13 45.29 -10.01 25.09
CA VAL A 13 44.00 -9.55 25.61
C VAL A 13 43.11 -9.03 24.49
N THR A 14 43.66 -8.24 23.56
CA THR A 14 42.92 -7.75 22.38
C THR A 14 42.42 -8.91 21.52
N GLN A 15 43.27 -9.92 21.26
CA GLN A 15 42.86 -11.10 20.48
C GLN A 15 41.71 -11.86 21.15
N LYS A 16 41.74 -12.03 22.48
CA LYS A 16 40.64 -12.67 23.22
C LYS A 16 39.34 -11.88 23.17
N ILE A 17 39.43 -10.54 23.15
CA ILE A 17 38.26 -9.67 23.02
C ILE A 17 37.68 -9.80 21.60
N ASP A 18 38.53 -9.87 20.58
CA ASP A 18 38.11 -10.06 19.19
C ASP A 18 37.47 -11.45 18.99
N ASP A 19 38.08 -12.50 19.50
CA ASP A 19 37.55 -13.87 19.45
C ASP A 19 36.19 -13.97 20.17
N PHE A 20 36.06 -13.35 21.35
CA PHE A 20 34.79 -13.28 22.10
C PHE A 20 33.71 -12.49 21.33
N ASN A 21 34.09 -11.37 20.70
CA ASN A 21 33.16 -10.57 19.92
C ASN A 21 32.67 -11.33 18.68
N ASP A 22 33.54 -12.09 18.03
CA ASP A 22 33.18 -12.86 16.84
C ASP A 22 32.32 -14.09 17.19
N GLU A 23 32.62 -14.78 18.29
CA GLU A 23 31.77 -15.85 18.82
C GLU A 23 30.40 -15.32 19.27
N THR A 24 30.36 -14.15 19.92
CA THR A 24 29.11 -13.51 20.35
C THR A 24 28.27 -13.06 19.15
N LYS A 25 28.89 -12.48 18.11
CA LYS A 25 28.21 -12.12 16.86
C LYS A 25 27.64 -13.35 16.16
N LEU A 26 28.40 -14.44 16.10
CA LEU A 26 27.95 -15.69 15.48
C LEU A 26 26.75 -16.27 16.23
N ASN A 27 26.82 -16.33 17.57
CA ASN A 27 25.72 -16.80 18.41
C ASN A 27 24.47 -15.92 18.29
N LEU A 28 24.63 -14.59 18.23
CA LEU A 28 23.52 -13.67 18.02
C LEU A 28 22.88 -13.86 16.64
N LYS A 29 23.68 -14.07 15.60
CA LYS A 29 23.20 -14.33 14.24
C LYS A 29 22.43 -15.64 14.16
N LEU A 30 22.96 -16.71 14.74
CA LEU A 30 22.30 -18.01 14.83
C LEU A 30 21.00 -17.92 15.63
N HIS A 31 20.97 -17.14 16.71
CA HIS A 31 19.77 -16.92 17.50
C HIS A 31 18.70 -16.16 16.71
N VAL A 32 19.06 -15.09 16.00
CA VAL A 32 18.13 -14.35 15.13
C VAL A 32 17.61 -15.22 13.99
N GLU A 33 18.48 -16.03 13.36
CA GLU A 33 18.07 -16.98 12.32
C GLU A 33 17.12 -18.05 12.87
N HIS A 34 17.37 -18.56 14.07
CA HIS A 34 16.51 -19.52 14.75
C HIS A 34 15.15 -18.91 15.11
N GLU A 35 15.12 -17.70 15.67
CA GLU A 35 13.87 -16.99 15.96
C GLU A 35 13.09 -16.66 14.67
N LEU A 36 13.77 -16.26 13.59
CA LEU A 36 13.12 -16.05 12.28
C LEU A 36 12.57 -17.35 11.70
N HIS A 37 13.26 -18.48 11.92
CA HIS A 37 12.79 -19.81 11.52
C HIS A 37 11.55 -20.22 12.31
N ASP A 38 11.58 -20.04 13.63
CA ASP A 38 10.47 -20.36 14.55
C ASP A 38 9.27 -19.42 14.37
N HIS A 39 9.51 -18.20 13.88
CA HIS A 39 8.48 -17.18 13.62
C HIS A 39 7.99 -17.11 12.17
N ARG A 40 8.49 -17.99 11.26
CA ARG A 40 7.74 -18.31 10.03
C ARG A 40 6.47 -19.04 10.44
N LYS A 41 5.42 -18.27 10.73
CA LYS A 41 4.08 -18.79 11.01
C LYS A 41 3.56 -19.50 9.76
N ILE A 42 3.80 -20.80 9.73
CA ILE A 42 3.14 -21.73 8.81
C ILE A 42 1.68 -21.79 9.26
N LEU A 43 0.78 -21.37 8.39
CA LEU A 43 -0.65 -21.51 8.59
C LEU A 43 -1.02 -23.01 8.53
N PRO A 44 -2.15 -23.42 9.15
CA PRO A 44 -2.65 -24.77 9.01
C PRO A 44 -2.70 -25.15 7.53
N ASN A 45 -2.20 -26.34 7.19
CA ASN A 45 -2.01 -26.88 5.83
C ASN A 45 -0.69 -26.52 5.11
N GLY A 46 0.34 -26.09 5.83
CA GLY A 46 1.68 -25.92 5.23
C GLY A 46 1.86 -24.66 4.39
N LEU A 47 0.93 -23.72 4.49
CA LEU A 47 0.98 -22.44 3.78
C LEU A 47 1.83 -21.44 4.57
N SER A 48 2.86 -20.87 3.94
CA SER A 48 3.62 -19.76 4.52
C SER A 48 2.78 -18.49 4.51
N TYR A 49 2.71 -17.78 5.65
CA TYR A 49 2.06 -16.46 5.73
C TYR A 49 2.62 -15.50 4.67
N GLY A 50 3.92 -15.53 4.40
CA GLY A 50 4.56 -14.68 3.38
C GLY A 50 3.96 -14.89 2.00
N ASN A 51 3.79 -16.15 1.57
CA ASN A 51 3.26 -16.47 0.24
C ASN A 51 1.77 -16.05 0.10
N ILE A 52 0.99 -16.19 1.18
CA ILE A 52 -0.42 -15.74 1.18
C ILE A 52 -0.49 -14.22 1.17
N HIS A 53 0.36 -13.55 1.94
CA HIS A 53 0.42 -12.10 2.00
C HIS A 53 0.77 -11.50 0.63
N GLU A 54 1.82 -12.00 -0.03
CA GLU A 54 2.21 -11.60 -1.38
C GLU A 54 1.11 -11.84 -2.40
N ALA A 55 0.41 -12.99 -2.33
CA ALA A 55 -0.70 -13.29 -3.23
C ALA A 55 -1.89 -12.33 -3.03
N ILE A 56 -2.18 -11.96 -1.78
CA ILE A 56 -3.22 -10.97 -1.45
C ILE A 56 -2.82 -9.59 -1.97
N GLU A 57 -1.60 -9.13 -1.71
CA GLU A 57 -1.11 -7.84 -2.17
C GLU A 57 -1.19 -7.73 -3.69
N HIS A 58 -0.70 -8.75 -4.40
CA HIS A 58 -0.74 -8.77 -5.86
C HIS A 58 -2.18 -8.75 -6.42
N GLU A 59 -3.13 -9.49 -5.83
CA GLU A 59 -4.53 -9.44 -6.24
C GLU A 59 -5.19 -8.08 -5.95
N VAL A 60 -4.84 -7.45 -4.82
CA VAL A 60 -5.29 -6.10 -4.47
C VAL A 60 -4.76 -5.08 -5.48
N ASP A 61 -3.47 -5.13 -5.80
CA ASP A 61 -2.84 -4.25 -6.78
C ASP A 61 -3.48 -4.40 -8.15
N GLN A 62 -3.69 -5.64 -8.62
CA GLN A 62 -4.38 -5.88 -9.89
C GLN A 62 -5.80 -5.31 -9.92
N ARG A 63 -6.55 -5.43 -8.81
CA ARG A 63 -7.90 -4.86 -8.71
C ARG A 63 -7.88 -3.35 -8.66
N MET A 64 -6.92 -2.76 -7.96
CA MET A 64 -6.73 -1.30 -7.90
C MET A 64 -6.32 -0.73 -9.26
N ASP A 65 -5.47 -1.45 -9.98
CA ASP A 65 -5.00 -1.03 -11.30
C ASP A 65 -6.14 -1.13 -12.34
N LYS A 66 -6.96 -2.20 -12.28
CA LYS A 66 -8.21 -2.32 -13.04
C LYS A 66 -9.23 -1.26 -12.66
N PHE A 67 -9.33 -0.89 -11.38
CA PHE A 67 -10.24 0.16 -10.93
C PHE A 67 -9.83 1.53 -11.49
N THR A 68 -8.55 1.88 -11.37
CA THR A 68 -8.00 3.16 -11.83
C THR A 68 -8.15 3.32 -13.35
N LYS A 69 -7.82 2.28 -14.14
CA LYS A 69 -7.98 2.30 -15.61
C LYS A 69 -9.44 2.47 -16.05
N ASN A 70 -10.39 1.98 -15.26
CA ASN A 70 -11.83 2.10 -15.53
C ASN A 70 -12.48 3.35 -14.91
N THR A 71 -11.69 4.23 -14.28
CA THR A 71 -12.14 5.48 -13.69
C THR A 71 -11.91 6.64 -14.65
N LYS A 72 -12.37 6.50 -15.90
CA LYS A 72 -12.42 7.61 -16.86
C LYS A 72 -13.57 8.53 -16.48
N LEU A 73 -13.32 9.45 -15.55
CA LEU A 73 -14.31 10.44 -15.08
C LEU A 73 -14.46 11.64 -16.03
N LYS A 74 -13.55 11.76 -17.00
CA LYS A 74 -13.54 12.77 -18.08
C LYS A 74 -14.03 14.17 -17.63
N PRO A 75 -13.30 14.85 -16.73
CA PRO A 75 -13.78 16.08 -16.10
C PRO A 75 -14.15 17.19 -17.08
N GLN A 76 -13.40 17.33 -18.18
CA GLN A 76 -13.68 18.33 -19.22
C GLN A 76 -15.03 18.13 -19.90
N GLU A 77 -15.40 16.88 -20.20
CA GLU A 77 -16.72 16.56 -20.78
C GLU A 77 -17.84 16.90 -19.79
N LEU A 78 -17.64 16.61 -18.50
CA LEU A 78 -18.60 16.97 -17.46
C LEU A 78 -18.75 18.48 -17.31
N TYR A 79 -17.66 19.24 -17.34
CA TYR A 79 -17.71 20.71 -17.27
C TYR A 79 -18.48 21.28 -18.47
N GLY A 80 -18.14 20.87 -19.69
CA GLY A 80 -18.85 21.33 -20.89
C GLY A 80 -20.34 20.99 -20.86
N TYR A 81 -20.70 19.79 -20.39
CA TYR A 81 -22.11 19.43 -20.20
C TYR A 81 -22.83 20.35 -19.21
N LEU A 82 -22.21 20.66 -18.07
CA LEU A 82 -22.82 21.52 -17.06
C LEU A 82 -22.91 22.99 -17.51
N GLU A 83 -21.92 23.49 -18.25
CA GLU A 83 -21.96 24.82 -18.86
C GLU A 83 -23.12 24.93 -19.86
N LEU A 84 -23.33 23.92 -20.71
CA LEU A 84 -24.47 23.88 -21.62
C LEU A 84 -25.80 23.91 -20.86
N LYS A 85 -25.92 23.15 -19.77
CA LYS A 85 -27.13 23.17 -18.93
C LYS A 85 -27.36 24.49 -18.22
N LEU A 86 -26.30 25.19 -17.80
CA LEU A 86 -26.40 26.54 -17.26
C LEU A 86 -26.75 27.59 -18.32
N ALA A 87 -26.30 27.42 -19.56
CA ALA A 87 -26.68 28.28 -20.67
C ALA A 87 -28.16 28.11 -21.04
N GLU A 88 -28.69 26.88 -20.98
CA GLU A 88 -30.11 26.56 -21.18
C GLU A 88 -30.99 27.10 -20.03
N ASP A 89 -30.55 26.95 -18.78
CA ASP A 89 -31.25 27.44 -17.59
C ASP A 89 -30.27 28.08 -16.59
N PRO A 90 -30.10 29.42 -16.65
CA PRO A 90 -29.20 30.15 -15.75
C PRO A 90 -29.68 30.16 -14.29
N SER A 91 -30.92 29.76 -14.01
CA SER A 91 -31.49 29.75 -12.66
C SER A 91 -31.15 28.49 -11.86
N LEU A 92 -30.47 27.52 -12.49
CA LEU A 92 -30.08 26.27 -11.86
C LEU A 92 -29.27 26.51 -10.59
N SER A 93 -29.82 26.04 -9.47
CA SER A 93 -29.12 26.06 -8.19
C SER A 93 -27.93 25.09 -8.20
N LYS A 94 -26.95 25.37 -7.33
CA LYS A 94 -25.82 24.46 -7.07
C LYS A 94 -26.25 23.01 -6.80
N ARG A 95 -27.39 22.80 -6.12
CA ARG A 95 -27.90 21.44 -5.85
C ARG A 95 -28.38 20.74 -7.13
N GLN A 96 -29.08 21.46 -7.99
CA GLN A 96 -29.53 20.93 -9.29
C GLN A 96 -28.35 20.61 -10.21
N LEU A 97 -27.31 21.45 -10.22
CA LEU A 97 -26.09 21.17 -10.97
C LEU A 97 -25.40 19.89 -10.52
N HIS A 98 -25.26 19.67 -9.20
CA HIS A 98 -24.71 18.41 -8.71
C HIS A 98 -25.59 17.20 -9.05
N TYR A 99 -26.92 17.36 -9.01
CA TYR A 99 -27.84 16.31 -9.44
C TYR A 99 -27.58 15.92 -10.91
N LEU A 100 -27.50 16.91 -11.79
CA LEU A 100 -27.21 16.72 -13.22
C LEU A 100 -25.83 16.11 -13.44
N ALA A 101 -24.83 16.54 -12.68
CA ALA A 101 -23.48 16.00 -12.76
C ALA A 101 -23.43 14.50 -12.43
N TYR A 102 -24.06 14.09 -11.32
CA TYR A 102 -24.11 12.67 -10.95
C TYR A 102 -24.96 11.84 -11.90
N ASP A 103 -26.00 12.42 -12.50
CA ASP A 103 -26.78 11.73 -13.52
C ASP A 103 -25.96 11.46 -14.79
N HIS A 104 -25.28 12.49 -15.29
CA HIS A 104 -24.38 12.38 -16.44
C HIS A 104 -23.27 11.35 -16.19
N LEU A 105 -22.55 11.46 -15.05
CA LEU A 105 -21.50 10.50 -14.68
C LEU A 105 -22.01 9.06 -14.54
N ALA A 106 -23.25 8.85 -14.09
CA ALA A 106 -23.84 7.52 -13.98
C ALA A 106 -24.19 6.89 -15.34
N ASN A 107 -24.42 7.71 -16.36
CA ASN A 107 -24.76 7.27 -17.71
C ASN A 107 -23.50 7.04 -18.55
N GLU A 108 -22.50 7.92 -18.42
CA GLU A 108 -21.25 7.86 -19.20
C GLU A 108 -20.22 6.87 -18.65
N THR A 109 -20.26 6.55 -17.35
CA THR A 109 -19.28 5.60 -16.79
C THR A 109 -19.58 4.15 -17.20
N PRO A 110 -18.61 3.43 -17.79
CA PRO A 110 -18.76 2.00 -18.07
C PRO A 110 -18.60 1.15 -16.79
N ASN A 111 -18.04 1.72 -15.73
CA ASN A 111 -17.76 1.00 -14.49
C ASN A 111 -19.03 0.84 -13.64
N ARG A 112 -19.47 -0.41 -13.45
CA ARG A 112 -20.68 -0.74 -12.68
C ARG A 112 -20.64 -0.26 -11.23
N PHE A 113 -19.47 -0.25 -10.60
CA PHE A 113 -19.29 0.24 -9.22
C PHE A 113 -19.48 1.75 -9.16
N LEU A 114 -18.76 2.51 -10.01
CA LEU A 114 -18.90 3.97 -10.08
C LEU A 114 -20.33 4.37 -10.43
N LYS A 115 -20.98 3.66 -11.36
CA LYS A 115 -22.40 3.85 -11.70
C LYS A 115 -23.32 3.71 -10.49
N LYS A 116 -23.11 2.69 -9.65
CA LYS A 116 -23.87 2.51 -8.39
C LYS A 116 -23.61 3.67 -7.43
N MET A 117 -22.36 4.10 -7.30
CA MET A 117 -21.96 5.21 -6.43
C MET A 117 -22.62 6.54 -6.88
N PHE A 118 -22.53 6.90 -8.15
CA PHE A 118 -23.16 8.12 -8.69
C PHE A 118 -24.68 8.10 -8.53
N LYS A 119 -25.33 6.96 -8.81
CA LYS A 119 -26.77 6.81 -8.55
C LYS A 119 -27.13 7.02 -7.08
N LYS A 120 -26.31 6.54 -6.14
CA LYS A 120 -26.50 6.75 -4.70
C LYS A 120 -26.32 8.21 -4.31
N LEU A 121 -25.28 8.88 -4.83
CA LEU A 121 -25.04 10.31 -4.59
C LEU A 121 -26.17 11.17 -5.15
N ARG A 122 -26.63 10.90 -6.37
CA ARG A 122 -27.79 11.56 -6.99
C ARG A 122 -29.06 11.45 -6.14
N ARG A 123 -29.34 10.25 -5.58
CA ARG A 123 -30.52 10.03 -4.73
C ARG A 123 -30.50 10.86 -3.45
N ARG A 124 -29.33 11.19 -2.91
CA ARG A 124 -29.18 12.05 -1.72
C ARG A 124 -29.46 13.53 -2.01
N MET A 125 -29.55 13.89 -3.29
CA MET A 125 -29.79 15.26 -3.74
C MET A 125 -31.21 15.52 -4.23
N ARG A 126 -32.04 14.47 -4.36
CA ARG A 126 -33.50 14.62 -4.41
C ARG A 126 -33.98 15.11 -3.06
#